data_AF-A0A925XDW7-F1
#
_entry.id   AF-A0A925XDW7-F1
#
_cell.length_a   1.000
_cell.length_b   1.000
_cell.length_c   1.000
_cell.angle_alpha   90.00
_cell.angle_beta   90.00
_cell.angle_gamma   90.00
#
_symmetry.space_group_name_H-M   'P 1'
#
loop_
_entity.id
_entity.type
_entity.pdbx_description
1 polymer ?
#
loop_
_entity_poly.entity_id
_entity_poly.type
_entity_poly.pdbx_seq_one_letter_code
_entity_poly.pdbx_strand_id
1 'polypeptide(L)' 'MSATTNIAPQLRRALEGSVDALRRLAASELPSPVVQRMQELGERKEALAETERDEYLALVSFLKSRTLEKAEAA' A
#
# COMPACT_ATOMS: atom_id res chain seq x y z
N MET A 1 -22.40 28.43 -17.12
CA MET A 1 -23.30 27.39 -16.58
C MET A 1 -23.04 26.09 -17.34
N SER A 2 -22.51 25.13 -16.59
CA SER A 2 -22.37 23.67 -16.79
C SER A 2 -22.40 23.10 -18.21
N ALA A 3 -21.21 22.86 -18.76
CA ALA A 3 -21.02 21.72 -19.67
C ALA A 3 -21.03 20.46 -18.80
N THR A 4 -22.18 19.80 -18.69
CA THR A 4 -22.25 18.44 -18.16
C THR A 4 -21.53 17.55 -19.16
N THR A 5 -20.22 17.36 -18.95
CA THR A 5 -19.36 16.51 -19.77
C THR A 5 -19.99 15.11 -19.80
N ASN A 6 -20.65 14.80 -20.92
CA ASN A 6 -21.15 13.46 -21.19
C ASN A 6 -19.92 12.59 -21.49
N ILE A 7 -19.31 12.04 -20.43
CA ILE A 7 -18.13 11.19 -20.54
C ILE A 7 -18.54 9.98 -21.37
N ALA A 8 -17.82 9.74 -22.48
CA ALA A 8 -18.07 8.60 -23.35
C ALA A 8 -18.11 7.30 -22.51
N PRO A 9 -19.07 6.38 -22.73
CA PRO A 9 -19.23 5.17 -21.91
C PRO A 9 -17.95 4.32 -21.80
N GLN A 10 -17.10 4.37 -22.82
CA GLN A 10 -15.81 3.69 -22.88
C GLN A 10 -14.80 4.31 -21.90
N LEU A 11 -14.75 5.64 -21.82
CA LEU A 11 -13.90 6.37 -20.89
C LEU A 11 -14.35 6.15 -19.44
N ARG A 12 -15.67 6.10 -19.19
CA ARG A 12 -16.21 5.75 -17.87
C ARG A 12 -15.76 4.34 -17.43
N ARG A 13 -15.89 3.33 -18.29
CA ARG A 13 -15.45 1.96 -17.98
C ARG A 13 -13.94 1.86 -17.75
N ALA A 14 -13.13 2.60 -18.50
CA ALA A 14 -11.70 2.65 -18.31
C ALA A 14 -11.32 3.26 -16.95
N LEU A 15 -12.03 4.32 -16.53
CA LEU A 15 -11.84 4.94 -15.22
C LEU A 15 -12.26 4.00 -14.08
N GLU A 16 -13.42 3.34 -14.19
CA GLU A 16 -13.90 2.35 -13.21
C GLU A 16 -12.89 1.19 -13.07
N GLY A 17 -12.37 0.66 -14.18
CA GLY A 17 -11.34 -0.39 -14.15
C GLY A 17 -10.01 0.07 -13.54
N SER A 18 -9.62 1.33 -13.78
CA SER A 18 -8.43 1.93 -13.19
C SER A 18 -8.58 2.11 -11.68
N VAL A 19 -9.75 2.59 -11.24
CA VAL A 19 -10.09 2.72 -9.81
C VAL A 19 -10.07 1.37 -9.11
N ASP A 20 -10.61 0.32 -9.73
CA ASP A 20 -10.59 -1.02 -9.14
C ASP A 20 -9.18 -1.62 -9.08
N ALA A 21 -8.34 -1.39 -10.09
CA ALA A 21 -6.94 -1.81 -10.06
C ALA A 21 -6.17 -1.08 -8.95
N LEU A 22 -6.37 0.24 -8.80
CA LEU A 22 -5.77 1.03 -7.74
C LEU A 22 -6.27 0.62 -6.35
N ARG A 23 -7.55 0.29 -6.21
CA ARG A 23 -8.11 -0.26 -4.96
C ARG A 23 -7.50 -1.61 -4.61
N ARG A 24 -7.28 -2.50 -5.59
CA ARG A 24 -6.61 -3.79 -5.36
C ARG A 24 -5.17 -3.62 -4.93
N LEU A 25 -4.45 -2.66 -5.52
CA LEU A 25 -3.09 -2.29 -5.10
C LEU A 25 -3.08 -1.68 -3.69
N ALA A 26 -4.04 -0.82 -3.35
CA ALA A 26 -4.18 -0.30 -1.98
C ALA A 26 -4.54 -1.42 -0.98
N ALA A 27 -5.36 -2.37 -1.40
CA ALA A 27 -5.78 -3.53 -0.62
C ALA A 27 -4.72 -4.65 -0.54
N SER A 28 -3.69 -4.66 -1.39
CA SER A 28 -2.73 -5.77 -1.47
C SER A 28 -1.81 -5.84 -0.26
N GLU A 29 -2.02 -6.81 0.63
CA GLU A 29 -1.23 -7.06 1.86
C GLU A 29 0.26 -7.30 1.58
N LEU A 30 1.12 -7.09 2.59
CA LEU A 30 2.51 -7.51 2.46
C LEU A 30 2.52 -9.02 2.18
N PRO A 31 3.29 -9.50 1.18
CA PRO A 31 3.43 -10.92 0.95
C PRO A 31 3.91 -11.64 2.21
N SER A 32 3.39 -12.84 2.49
CA SER A 32 3.72 -13.62 3.69
C SER A 32 5.23 -13.74 3.99
N PRO A 33 6.11 -13.96 3.00
CA PRO A 33 7.56 -13.99 3.25
C PRO A 33 8.13 -12.64 3.77
N VAL A 34 7.55 -11.52 3.33
CA VAL A 34 7.97 -10.18 3.78
C VAL A 34 7.50 -9.91 5.20
N VAL A 35 6.31 -10.38 5.56
CA VAL A 35 5.82 -10.32 6.94
C VAL A 35 6.71 -11.13 7.89
N GLN A 36 7.08 -12.36 7.48
CA GLN A 36 8.00 -13.21 8.25
C GLN A 36 9.36 -12.54 8.42
N ARG A 37 9.94 -12.01 7.34
CA ARG A 37 11.20 -11.28 7.37
C ARG A 37 11.13 -10.07 8.31
N MET A 38 10.05 -9.29 8.25
CA MET A 38 9.88 -8.16 9.16
C MET A 38 9.82 -8.60 10.62
N GLN A 39 9.14 -9.71 10.90
CA GLN A 39 9.01 -10.24 12.25
C GLN A 39 10.37 -10.72 12.78
N GLU A 40 11.12 -11.47 11.97
CA GLU A 40 12.49 -11.89 12.29
C GLU A 40 13.41 -10.71 12.59
N LEU A 41 13.36 -9.66 11.76
CA LEU A 41 14.13 -8.43 11.96
C LEU A 41 13.72 -7.71 13.26
N GLY A 42 12.42 -7.65 13.54
CA GLY A 42 11.89 -7.05 14.77
C GLY A 42 12.31 -7.78 16.04
N GLU A 43 12.37 -9.10 16.00
CA GLU A 43 12.80 -9.95 17.13
C GLU A 43 14.27 -9.72 17.51
N ARG A 44 15.14 -9.43 16.52
CA ARG A 44 16.57 -9.18 16.73
C ARG A 44 17.00 -7.72 16.53
N LYS A 45 16.06 -6.77 16.62
CA LYS A 45 16.25 -5.35 16.28
C LYS A 45 17.47 -4.67 16.93
N GLU A 46 17.86 -5.12 18.12
CA GLU A 46 18.99 -4.57 18.89
C GLU A 46 20.35 -4.99 18.33
N ALA A 47 20.39 -6.08 17.55
CA ALA A 47 21.61 -6.67 17.00
C ALA A 47 21.68 -6.57 15.46
N LEU A 48 20.79 -5.80 14.82
CA LEU A 48 20.77 -5.65 13.37
C LEU A 48 21.99 -4.90 12.85
N ALA A 49 22.57 -5.44 11.77
CA ALA A 49 23.49 -4.70 10.94
C ALA A 49 22.80 -3.49 10.31
N GLU A 50 23.57 -2.48 9.91
CA GLU A 50 23.05 -1.23 9.37
C GLU A 50 22.06 -1.44 8.20
N THR A 51 22.42 -2.31 7.25
CA THR A 51 21.56 -2.63 6.10
C THR A 51 20.25 -3.32 6.50
N GLU A 52 20.27 -4.17 7.53
CA GLU A 52 19.08 -4.87 8.02
C GLU A 52 18.18 -3.94 8.84
N ARG A 53 18.78 -2.96 9.52
CA ARG A 53 18.06 -1.91 10.24
C ARG A 53 17.32 -1.00 9.27
N ASP A 54 17.95 -0.61 8.16
CA ASP A 54 17.31 0.17 7.10
C ASP A 54 16.16 -0.60 6.47
N GLU A 55 16.35 -1.89 6.18
CA GLU A 55 15.28 -2.79 5.71
C GLU A 55 14.11 -2.81 6.71
N TYR A 56 14.40 -3.01 8.00
CA TYR A 56 13.37 -3.06 9.03
C TYR A 56 12.59 -1.75 9.16
N LEU A 57 13.29 -0.60 9.13
CA LEU A 57 12.66 0.71 9.21
C LEU A 57 11.79 1.00 7.98
N ALA A 58 12.22 0.60 6.78
CA ALA A 58 11.43 0.72 5.57
C ALA A 58 10.13 -0.10 5.65
N LEU A 59 10.22 -1.35 6.14
CA LEU A 59 9.05 -2.23 6.32
C LEU A 59 8.07 -1.68 7.36
N VAL A 60 8.57 -1.16 8.48
CA VAL A 60 7.76 -0.50 9.51
C VAL A 60 7.10 0.77 8.96
N SER A 61 7.84 1.58 8.20
CA SER A 61 7.29 2.79 7.60
C SER A 61 6.18 2.47 6.60
N PHE A 62 6.36 1.45 5.75
CA PHE A 62 5.34 0.99 4.82
C PHE A 62 4.05 0.60 5.55
N LEU A 63 4.15 -0.21 6.60
CA LEU A 63 2.98 -0.63 7.38
C LEU A 63 2.28 0.53 8.08
N LYS A 64 3.04 1.50 8.61
CA LYS A 64 2.47 2.70 9.23
C LYS A 64 1.68 3.54 8.22
N SER A 65 2.28 3.89 7.09
CA SER A 65 1.61 4.66 6.03
C SER A 65 0.33 3.96 5.59
N ARG A 66 0.40 2.64 5.40
CA ARG A 66 -0.74 1.87 4.95
C ARG A 66 -1.85 1.72 5.99
N THR A 67 -1.48 1.62 7.28
CA THR A 67 -2.47 1.58 8.36
C THR A 67 -3.22 2.89 8.44
N LEU A 68 -2.54 4.02 8.25
CA LEU A 68 -3.15 5.35 8.17
C LEU A 68 -4.07 5.47 6.95
N GLU A 69 -3.62 5.07 5.76
CA GLU A 69 -4.45 5.07 4.54
C GLU A 69 -5.73 4.23 4.71
N LYS A 70 -5.63 3.05 5.32
CA LYS A 70 -6.80 2.21 5.61
C LYS A 70 -7.74 2.84 6.65
N ALA A 71 -7.20 3.56 7.63
CA ALA A 71 -7.99 4.24 8.66
C ALA A 71 -8.71 5.49 8.12
N GLU A 72 -8.08 6.23 7.20
CA GLU A 72 -8.69 7.39 6.53
C GLU A 72 -9.75 7.00 5.48
N ALA A 73 -9.65 5.79 4.92
CA ALA A 73 -10.58 5.26 3.93
C ALA A 73 -11.81 4.55 4.55
N ALA A 74 -11.86 4.37 5.87
CA ALA A 74 -12.93 3.68 6.61
C ALA A 74 -13.94 4.68 7.20
#